data_AF-A0A957GSX9-F1
#
_entry.id   AF-A0A957GSX9-F1
#
_cell.length_a   1.000
_cell.length_b   1.000
_cell.length_c   1.000
_cell.angle_alpha   90.00
_cell.angle_beta   90.00
_cell.angle_gamma   90.00
#
_symmetry.space_group_name_H-M   'P 1'
#
loop_
_entity.id
_entity.type
_entity.pdbx_description
1 polymer ?
#
loop_
_entity_poly.entity_id
_entity_poly.type
_entity_poly.pdbx_seq_one_letter_code
_entity_poly.pdbx_strand_id
1 'polypeptide(L)'
;VQRSLVVVDSREAMWEEAGDLVIPLNAGDIAESHIHAELGELVSGAKPGRTSRDQITFFKSVGVAVQDAISGRIALENAIAHGLGTLVHL
;
A
#
# COMPACT_ATOMS: atom_id res chain seq x y z
N VAL A 1 -13.03 0.49 10.19
CA VAL A 1 -12.51 1.55 9.30
C VAL A 1 -12.93 2.97 9.71
N GLN A 2 -14.17 3.22 10.15
CA GLN A 2 -14.68 4.59 10.42
C GLN A 2 -13.85 5.42 11.41
N ARG A 3 -13.31 4.78 12.46
CA ARG A 3 -12.57 5.47 13.53
C ARG A 3 -11.06 5.61 13.28
N SER A 4 -10.57 5.18 12.12
CA SER A 4 -9.13 5.11 11.84
C SER A 4 -8.69 6.13 10.80
N LEU A 5 -7.46 6.60 10.91
CA LEU A 5 -6.72 7.21 9.81
C LEU A 5 -6.43 6.13 8.77
N VAL A 6 -7.08 6.20 7.61
CA VAL A 6 -6.95 5.18 6.55
C VAL A 6 -5.84 5.58 5.57
N VAL A 7 -4.88 4.68 5.40
CA VAL A 7 -3.80 4.78 4.42
C VAL A 7 -3.90 3.58 3.48
N VAL A 8 -3.67 3.80 2.20
CA VAL A 8 -3.77 2.75 1.17
C VAL A 8 -2.50 2.67 0.33
N ASP A 9 -2.31 1.60 -0.44
CA ASP A 9 -1.21 1.53 -1.42
C ASP A 9 -1.57 2.21 -2.76
N SER A 10 -2.81 2.03 -3.25
CA SER A 10 -3.37 2.70 -4.43
C SER A 10 -4.84 3.03 -4.22
N ARG A 11 -5.24 4.31 -4.34
CA ARG A 11 -6.67 4.68 -4.24
C ARG A 11 -7.53 4.00 -5.29
N GLU A 12 -7.03 3.92 -6.52
CA GLU A 12 -7.75 3.34 -7.64
C GLU A 12 -8.05 1.85 -7.38
N ALA A 13 -7.03 1.07 -7.04
CA ALA A 13 -7.19 -0.38 -6.82
C ALA A 13 -8.05 -0.71 -5.59
N MET A 14 -8.05 0.14 -4.55
CA MET A 14 -8.87 -0.10 -3.36
C MET A 14 -10.36 -0.20 -3.66
N TRP A 15 -10.86 0.61 -4.59
CA TRP A 15 -12.30 0.63 -4.87
C TRP A 15 -12.77 -0.59 -5.67
N GLU A 16 -11.84 -1.30 -6.30
CA GLU A 16 -12.14 -2.52 -7.05
C GLU A 16 -11.99 -3.78 -6.17
N GLU A 17 -11.01 -3.79 -5.26
CA GLU A 17 -10.56 -5.02 -4.61
C GLU A 17 -10.74 -5.04 -3.07
N ALA A 18 -10.79 -3.88 -2.42
CA ALA A 18 -10.80 -3.79 -0.95
C ALA A 18 -12.23 -3.80 -0.38
N GLY A 19 -12.81 -4.98 -0.20
CA GLY A 19 -14.17 -5.15 0.37
C GLY A 19 -14.36 -4.49 1.75
N ASP A 20 -13.31 -4.39 2.56
CA ASP A 20 -13.27 -3.69 3.85
C ASP A 20 -13.35 -2.15 3.75
N LEU A 21 -13.21 -1.58 2.55
CA LEU A 21 -13.47 -0.19 2.23
C LEU A 21 -14.72 -0.02 1.37
N VAL A 22 -14.92 -0.89 0.38
CA VAL A 22 -16.06 -0.82 -0.57
C VAL A 22 -17.40 -1.06 0.12
N ILE A 23 -17.51 -2.06 1.01
CA ILE A 23 -18.75 -2.35 1.74
C ILE A 23 -19.20 -1.15 2.59
N PRO A 24 -18.35 -0.57 3.48
CA PRO A 24 -18.76 0.59 4.26
C PRO A 24 -18.96 1.85 3.41
N LEU A 25 -18.24 2.03 2.30
CA LEU A 25 -18.52 3.14 1.36
C LEU A 25 -19.95 3.03 0.82
N ASN A 26 -20.33 1.85 0.33
CA ASN A 26 -21.67 1.60 -0.21
C ASN A 26 -22.77 1.68 0.86
N ALA A 27 -22.45 1.37 2.11
CA ALA A 27 -23.37 1.53 3.24
C ALA A 27 -23.53 3.01 3.68
N GLY A 28 -22.73 3.94 3.14
CA GLY A 28 -22.70 5.34 3.57
C GLY A 28 -21.96 5.57 4.90
N ASP A 29 -21.26 4.55 5.39
CA ASP A 29 -20.51 4.58 6.65
C ASP A 29 -19.22 5.40 6.54
N ILE A 30 -18.66 5.52 5.34
CA ILE A 30 -17.50 6.34 4.99
C ILE A 30 -17.73 7.02 3.64
N ALA A 31 -16.90 7.99 3.29
CA ALA A 31 -16.81 8.58 1.96
C ALA A 31 -15.45 8.27 1.32
N GLU A 32 -15.28 8.49 0.02
CA GLU A 32 -13.98 8.32 -0.65
C GLU A 32 -12.87 9.17 0.00
N SER A 33 -13.24 10.36 0.49
CA SER A 33 -12.36 11.26 1.23
C SER A 33 -11.89 10.71 2.59
N HIS A 34 -12.43 9.58 3.04
CA HIS A 34 -11.96 8.88 4.25
C HIS A 34 -10.57 8.26 4.06
N ILE A 35 -10.15 8.00 2.82
CA ILE A 35 -8.75 7.67 2.52
C ILE A 35 -7.90 8.95 2.69
N HIS A 36 -7.11 8.98 3.76
CA HIS A 36 -6.24 10.10 4.09
C HIS A 36 -5.07 10.22 3.09
N ALA A 37 -4.36 9.12 2.85
CA ALA A 37 -3.14 9.11 2.04
C ALA A 37 -2.92 7.76 1.35
N GLU A 38 -2.21 7.80 0.23
CA GLU A 38 -1.45 6.67 -0.27
C GLU A 38 -0.11 6.55 0.47
N LEU A 39 0.44 5.34 0.55
CA LEU A 39 1.70 5.07 1.23
C LEU A 39 2.85 5.92 0.66
N GLY A 40 2.87 6.16 -0.65
CA GLY A 40 3.86 7.02 -1.31
C GLY A 40 3.81 8.48 -0.84
N GLU A 41 2.62 9.01 -0.53
CA GLU A 41 2.47 10.38 0.01
C GLU A 41 3.03 10.49 1.43
N LEU A 42 3.00 9.39 2.22
CA LEU A 42 3.62 9.36 3.53
C LEU A 42 5.15 9.27 3.43
N VAL A 43 5.65 8.39 2.57
CA VAL A 43 7.11 8.18 2.38
C VAL A 43 7.79 9.44 1.83
N SER A 44 7.13 10.16 0.92
CA SER A 44 7.63 11.42 0.37
C SER A 44 7.49 12.62 1.31
N GLY A 45 6.78 12.47 2.44
CA GLY A 45 6.46 13.58 3.35
C GLY A 45 5.38 14.54 2.84
N ALA A 46 4.71 14.23 1.72
CA ALA A 46 3.61 15.04 1.19
C ALA A 46 2.39 15.06 2.13
N LYS A 47 2.18 13.98 2.89
CA LYS A 47 1.15 13.91 3.94
C LYS A 47 1.71 13.34 5.24
N PRO A 48 1.23 13.81 6.41
CA PRO A 48 1.64 13.24 7.68
C PRO A 48 1.02 11.85 7.88
N GLY A 49 1.76 10.95 8.52
CA GLY A 49 1.22 9.69 9.02
C GLY A 49 0.51 9.87 10.36
N ARG A 50 0.80 8.96 11.30
CA ARG A 50 0.33 9.08 12.69
C ARG A 50 0.87 10.33 13.36
N THR A 51 0.00 11.13 13.98
CA THR A 51 0.38 12.37 14.69
C THR A 51 0.17 12.31 16.21
N SER A 52 -0.55 11.30 16.72
CA SER A 52 -0.69 11.06 18.15
C SER A 52 -0.71 9.57 18.51
N ARG A 53 -0.47 9.26 19.80
CA ARG A 53 -0.49 7.87 20.30
C ARG A 53 -1.90 7.27 20.31
N ASP A 54 -2.91 8.10 20.53
CA ASP A 54 -4.31 7.67 20.63
C ASP A 54 -4.99 7.45 19.28
N GLN A 55 -4.35 7.90 18.19
CA GLN A 55 -4.89 7.76 16.85
C GLN A 55 -4.93 6.28 16.43
N ILE A 56 -6.09 5.80 16.01
CA ILE A 56 -6.19 4.47 15.40
C ILE A 56 -5.75 4.61 13.93
N THR A 57 -4.82 3.78 13.47
CA THR A 57 -4.36 3.76 12.07
C THR A 57 -4.76 2.46 11.41
N PHE A 58 -5.21 2.53 10.16
CA PHE A 58 -5.53 1.36 9.35
C PHE A 58 -4.84 1.51 8.01
N PHE A 59 -3.87 0.63 7.74
CA PHE A 59 -3.27 0.51 6.42
C PHE A 59 -3.94 -0.64 5.68
N LYS A 60 -4.48 -0.36 4.50
CA LYS A 60 -5.03 -1.38 3.60
C LYS A 60 -4.18 -1.48 2.35
N SER A 61 -3.85 -2.70 1.97
CA SER A 61 -3.14 -3.02 0.74
C SER A 61 -3.90 -4.10 -0.02
N VAL A 62 -3.92 -3.98 -1.34
CA VAL A 62 -4.33 -5.04 -2.28
C VAL A 62 -3.16 -5.47 -3.17
N GLY A 63 -2.05 -4.75 -3.11
CA GLY A 63 -0.83 -5.01 -3.88
C GLY A 63 -0.72 -4.07 -5.07
N VAL A 64 0.49 -3.60 -5.34
CA VAL A 64 0.80 -2.78 -6.53
C VAL A 64 2.00 -3.39 -7.23
N ALA A 65 1.86 -3.74 -8.52
CA ALA A 65 2.88 -4.48 -9.27
C ALA A 65 4.30 -3.85 -9.25
N VAL A 66 4.39 -2.52 -9.09
CA VAL A 66 5.69 -1.83 -8.96
C VAL A 66 6.48 -2.30 -7.74
N GLN A 67 5.79 -2.70 -6.66
CA GLN A 67 6.39 -3.21 -5.43
C GLN A 67 7.05 -4.57 -5.66
N ASP A 68 6.43 -5.44 -6.47
CA ASP A 68 7.01 -6.72 -6.85
C ASP A 68 8.18 -6.55 -7.81
N ALA A 69 8.02 -5.68 -8.81
CA ALA A 69 9.07 -5.40 -9.78
C ALA A 69 10.36 -4.87 -9.13
N ILE A 70 10.23 -3.92 -8.19
CA ILE A 70 11.39 -3.37 -7.48
C ILE A 70 12.00 -4.38 -6.52
N SER A 71 11.18 -5.16 -5.81
CA SER A 71 11.62 -6.25 -4.94
C SER A 71 12.40 -7.31 -5.73
N GLY A 72 11.88 -7.71 -6.89
CA GLY A 72 12.51 -8.66 -7.79
C GLY A 72 13.86 -8.15 -8.32
N ARG A 73 13.95 -6.88 -8.72
CA ARG A 73 15.22 -6.27 -9.14
C ARG A 73 16.25 -6.31 -8.00
N ILE A 74 15.88 -5.89 -6.79
CA ILE A 74 16.79 -5.87 -5.64
C ILE A 74 17.25 -7.30 -5.29
N ALA A 75 16.33 -8.27 -5.29
CA ALA A 75 16.67 -9.67 -5.05
C ALA A 75 17.65 -10.20 -6.10
N LEU A 76 17.44 -9.88 -7.38
CA LEU A 76 18.32 -10.26 -8.48
C LEU A 76 19.71 -9.61 -8.35
N GLU A 77 19.78 -8.31 -8.07
CA GLU A 77 21.03 -7.58 -7.86
C GLU A 77 21.84 -8.18 -6.71
N ASN A 78 21.17 -8.50 -5.59
CA ASN A 78 21.79 -9.17 -4.46
C ASN A 78 22.27 -10.58 -4.81
N ALA A 79 21.50 -11.35 -5.58
CA ALA A 79 21.90 -12.68 -6.01
C ALA A 79 23.17 -12.63 -6.88
N ILE A 80 23.24 -11.68 -7.82
CA ILE A 80 24.45 -11.46 -8.64
C ILE A 80 25.64 -11.10 -7.76
N ALA A 81 25.48 -10.17 -6.82
CA ALA A 81 26.57 -9.73 -5.94
C ALA A 81 27.13 -10.86 -5.05
N HIS A 82 26.31 -11.85 -4.72
CA HIS A 82 26.70 -12.99 -3.86
C HIS A 82 26.98 -14.28 -4.64
N GLY A 83 26.93 -14.25 -5.98
CA GLY A 83 27.13 -15.44 -6.82
C GLY A 83 26.04 -16.52 -6.61
N LEU A 84 24.81 -16.12 -6.34
CA LEU A 84 23.66 -17.00 -6.12
C LEU A 84 22.81 -17.15 -7.39
N GLY A 85 22.19 -18.32 -7.56
CA GLY A 85 21.26 -18.62 -8.65
C GLY A 85 21.86 -19.45 -9.78
N THR A 86 21.13 -19.56 -10.89
CA THR A 86 21.55 -20.31 -12.09
C THR A 86 21.10 -19.56 -13.33
N LEU A 87 22.02 -19.33 -14.27
CA LEU A 87 21.69 -18.72 -15.55
C LEU A 87 21.06 -19.79 -16.46
N VAL A 88 19.91 -19.43 -17.06
CA VAL A 88 19.19 -20.28 -18.02
C VAL A 88 19.12 -19.53 -19.35
N HIS A 89 19.41 -20.23 -20.43
CA HIS A 89 19.24 -19.71 -21.79
C HIS A 89 17.83 -20.04 -22.28
N LEU A 90 17.11 -19.02 -22.74
CA LEU A 90 15.78 -19.14 -23.32
C LEU A 90 15.84 -19.50 -24.80
#